data_AF-A0A1Y0H5C9-F1
#
_entry.id   AF-A0A1Y0H5C9-F1
#
_cell.length_a   1.000
_cell.length_b   1.000
_cell.length_c   1.000
_cell.angle_alpha   90.00
_cell.angle_beta   90.00
_cell.angle_gamma   90.00
#
_symmetry.space_group_name_H-M   'P 1'
#
loop_
_entity.id
_entity.type
_entity.pdbx_description
1 polymer ?
#
loop_
_entity_poly.entity_id
_entity_poly.type
_entity_poly.pdbx_seq_one_letter_code
_entity_poly.pdbx_strand_id
1 'polypeptide(L)' 'MERLRFGYVILLTLILGLGYAASQYHFFNGTAAQYAVQIDVPAIRSLALLLLVAGVALGFAKSPSSDPESTPVDEESSSA' A
#
# COMPACT_ATOMS: atom_id res chain seq x y z
N MET A 1 -17.50 -3.15 -0.36
CA MET A 1 -16.18 -2.51 -0.54
C MET A 1 -15.98 -1.30 0.36
N GLU A 2 -16.92 -0.35 0.46
CA GLU A 2 -16.75 0.86 1.30
C GLU A 2 -16.53 0.61 2.79
N ARG A 3 -17.28 -0.32 3.40
CA ARG A 3 -17.14 -0.61 4.84
C ARG A 3 -15.76 -1.15 5.22
N LEU A 4 -15.15 -1.96 4.35
CA LEU A 4 -13.79 -2.48 4.53
C LEU A 4 -12.75 -1.36 4.38
N ARG A 5 -12.92 -0.48 3.40
CA ARG A 5 -12.05 0.70 3.23
C ARG A 5 -12.11 1.62 4.45
N PHE A 6 -13.31 1.88 4.97
CA PHE A 6 -13.49 2.74 6.14
C PHE A 6 -12.86 2.14 7.40
N GLY A 7 -13.06 0.84 7.63
CA GLY A 7 -12.39 0.13 8.73
C GLY A 7 -10.86 0.16 8.63
N TYR A 8 -10.32 -0.01 7.42
CA TYR A 8 -8.89 0.08 7.18
C TYR A 8 -8.33 1.48 7.45
N VAL A 9 -9.04 2.53 7.01
CA VAL A 9 -8.65 3.92 7.28
C VAL A 9 -8.61 4.20 8.78
N ILE A 10 -9.66 3.81 9.53
CA ILE A 10 -9.69 3.99 10.99
C ILE A 10 -8.52 3.26 11.65
N LEU A 11 -8.27 2.00 11.27
CA LEU A 11 -7.17 1.22 11.83
C LEU A 11 -5.82 1.90 11.58
N LEU A 12 -5.58 2.38 10.35
CA LEU A 12 -4.36 3.11 10.03
C LEU A 12 -4.26 4.41 10.82
N THR A 13 -5.35 5.17 10.97
CA THR A 13 -5.36 6.40 11.76
C THR A 13 -5.02 6.12 13.22
N LEU A 14 -5.54 5.04 13.81
CA LEU A 14 -5.22 4.63 15.18
C LEU A 14 -3.75 4.24 15.33
N ILE A 15 -3.22 3.42 14.41
CA ILE A 15 -1.81 3.02 14.41
C ILE A 15 -0.90 4.25 14.31
N LEU A 16 -1.22 5.18 13.41
CA LEU A 16 -0.45 6.39 13.20
C LEU A 16 -0.50 7.30 14.44
N GLY A 17 -1.68 7.47 15.04
CA GLY A 17 -1.86 8.25 16.25
C GLY A 17 -1.10 7.67 17.45
N LEU A 18 -1.14 6.35 17.63
CA LEU A 18 -0.37 5.66 18.67
C LEU A 18 1.14 5.78 18.46
N GLY A 19 1.62 5.60 17.22
CA GLY A 19 3.03 5.76 16.89
C GLY A 19 3.54 7.18 17.17
N TYR A 20 2.74 8.19 16.81
CA TYR A 20 3.06 9.58 17.10
C TYR A 20 3.07 9.87 18.61
N ALA A 21 2.05 9.42 19.35
CA ALA A 21 1.99 9.62 20.80
C ALA A 21 3.18 8.97 21.52
N ALA A 22 3.55 7.75 21.13
CA ALA A 22 4.74 7.06 21.66
C ALA A 22 6.03 7.84 21.33
N SER A 23 6.15 8.34 20.10
CA SER A 23 7.29 9.20 19.71
C SER A 23 7.40 10.46 20.58
N GLN A 24 6.28 11.13 20.86
CA GLN A 24 6.27 12.32 21.70
C GLN A 24 6.62 11.98 23.15
N TYR A 25 6.11 10.87 23.70
CA TYR A 25 6.44 10.41 25.04
C TYR A 25 7.96 10.21 25.23
N HIS A 26 8.62 9.58 24.27
CA HIS A 26 10.07 9.37 24.35
C HIS A 26 10.89 10.66 24.11
N PHE A 27 10.37 11.59 23.30
CA PHE A 27 10.96 12.92 23.15
C PHE A 27 10.99 13.68 24.47
N PHE A 28 9.86 13.76 25.18
CA PHE A 28 9.80 14.46 26.47
C PHE A 28 10.57 13.75 27.59
N ASN A 29 10.76 12.43 27.51
CA ASN A 29 11.58 11.67 28.46
C ASN A 29 13.08 11.67 28.12
N GLY A 30 13.53 12.39 27.08
CA GLY A 30 14.94 12.46 26.70
C GLY A 30 15.53 11.15 26.14
N THR A 31 14.69 10.14 25.86
CA THR A 31 15.12 8.81 25.36
C THR A 31 14.85 8.63 23.87
N ALA A 32 14.52 9.70 23.14
CA ALA A 32 14.18 9.67 21.73
C ALA A 32 15.19 8.92 20.86
N ALA A 33 16.49 9.14 21.09
CA ALA A 33 17.54 8.48 20.33
C ALA A 33 17.56 6.96 20.53
N GLN A 34 17.32 6.49 21.75
CA GLN A 34 17.27 5.05 22.06
C GLN A 34 16.01 4.39 21.51
N TYR A 35 14.88 5.09 21.58
CA TYR A 35 13.62 4.63 21.00
C TYR A 35 13.73 4.49 19.46
N ALA A 36 14.33 5.47 18.78
CA ALA A 36 14.55 5.42 17.33
C ALA A 36 15.39 4.20 16.92
N VAL A 37 16.51 3.94 17.61
CA VAL A 37 17.38 2.78 17.32
C VAL A 37 16.64 1.45 17.48
N GLN A 38 15.78 1.34 18.50
CA GLN A 38 15.02 0.12 18.75
C GLN A 38 13.92 -0.12 17.71
N ILE A 39 13.30 0.94 17.19
CA ILE A 39 12.19 0.82 16.24
C ILE A 39 12.65 0.74 14.78
N ASP A 40 13.65 1.53 14.39
CA ASP A 40 14.03 1.68 12.99
C ASP A 40 14.49 0.34 12.38
N VAL A 41 15.37 -0.39 13.06
CA VAL A 41 15.97 -1.61 12.50
C VAL A 41 14.95 -2.74 12.28
N PRO A 42 14.13 -3.16 13.26
CA PRO A 42 13.16 -4.23 13.04
C PRO A 42 11.99 -3.81 12.14
N ALA A 43 11.54 -2.56 12.21
CA ALA A 43 10.44 -2.07 11.39
C ALA A 43 10.84 -1.96 9.91
N ILE A 44 12.01 -1.39 9.61
CA ILE A 44 12.51 -1.28 8.23
C ILE A 44 12.76 -2.67 7.64
N ARG A 45 13.34 -3.61 8.42
CA ARG A 45 13.57 -4.99 7.96
C ARG A 45 12.27 -5.71 7.61
N SER A 46 11.25 -5.62 8.46
CA SER A 46 9.96 -6.26 8.19
C SER A 46 9.23 -5.62 7.02
N LEU A 47 9.28 -4.29 6.89
CA LEU A 47 8.72 -3.57 5.74
C LEU A 47 9.43 -3.97 4.43
N ALA A 48 10.76 -4.03 4.43
CA ALA A 48 11.54 -4.45 3.28
C ALA A 48 11.23 -5.90 2.86
N LEU A 49 11.12 -6.82 3.82
CA LEU A 49 10.74 -8.21 3.56
C LEU A 49 9.32 -8.30 3.00
N LEU A 50 8.36 -7.54 3.55
CA LEU A 50 6.99 -7.51 3.07
C LEU A 50 6.92 -6.97 1.63
N LEU A 51 7.64 -5.88 1.33
CA LEU A 51 7.73 -5.33 -0.02
C LEU A 51 8.38 -6.32 -0.99
N LEU A 52 9.43 -7.03 -0.57
CA LEU A 52 10.06 -8.08 -1.38
C LEU A 52 9.07 -9.20 -1.71
N VAL A 53 8.36 -9.72 -0.70
CA VAL A 53 7.37 -10.79 -0.88
C VAL A 53 6.22 -10.31 -1.79
N ALA A 54 5.72 -9.09 -1.58
CA ALA A 54 4.68 -8.50 -2.42
C ALA A 54 5.15 -8.32 -3.87
N GLY A 55 6.38 -7.85 -4.08
CA GLY A 55 6.99 -7.70 -5.40
C GLY A 55 7.16 -9.03 -6.13
N VAL A 56 7.63 -10.07 -5.43
CA VAL A 56 7.72 -11.44 -5.97
C VAL A 56 6.33 -11.95 -6.34
N ALA A 57 5.34 -11.80 -5.46
CA ALA A 57 3.96 -12.21 -5.74
C ALA A 57 3.37 -11.49 -6.95
N LEU A 58 3.62 -10.18 -7.10
CA LEU A 58 3.22 -9.38 -8.27
C LEU A 58 3.91 -9.84 -9.55
N GLY A 59 5.19 -10.23 -9.49
CA GLY A 59 5.91 -10.77 -10.65
C GLY A 59 5.32 -12.06 -11.20
N PHE A 60 4.68 -12.86 -10.35
CA PHE A 60 3.94 -14.06 -10.75
C PHE A 60 2.45 -13.80 -11.01
N ALA A 61 1.93 -12.61 -10.68
CA ALA A 61 0.56 -12.26 -10.97
C ALA A 61 0.40 -12.05 -12.49
N LYS A 62 -0.44 -12.86 -13.13
CA LYS A 62 -0.79 -12.71 -14.55
C LYS A 62 -1.41 -11.33 -14.76
N SER A 63 -0.75 -10.46 -15.52
CA SER A 63 -1.36 -9.21 -15.97
C SER A 63 -2.68 -9.52 -16.67
N PRO A 64 -3.81 -8.95 -16.25
CA PRO A 64 -5.02 -8.99 -17.06
C PRO A 64 -4.68 -8.26 -18.37
N SER A 65 -4.64 -9.01 -19.47
CA SER A 65 -4.58 -8.44 -20.80
C SER A 65 -5.82 -7.58 -20.97
N SER A 66 -5.64 -6.27 -20.98
CA SER A 66 -6.61 -5.38 -21.57
C SER A 66 -6.53 -5.63 -23.07
N ASP A 67 -7.25 -6.63 -23.56
CA ASP A 67 -7.52 -6.75 -24.99
C ASP A 67 -8.40 -5.54 -25.35
N PRO A 68 -7.92 -4.58 -26.17
CA PRO A 68 -8.83 -3.66 -26.81
C PRO A 68 -9.60 -4.50 -27.83
N GLU A 69 -10.80 -4.97 -27.45
CA GLU A 69 -11.69 -5.59 -28.42
C GLU A 69 -12.01 -4.54 -29.48
N SER A 70 -11.30 -4.70 -30.59
CA SER A 70 -11.50 -4.07 -31.88
C SER A 70 -12.94 -4.30 -32.31
N THR A 71 -13.82 -3.33 -32.08
CA THR A 71 -15.03 -3.22 -32.89
C THR A 71 -14.62 -2.84 -34.31
N PRO A 72 -15.09 -3.58 -35.32
CA PRO A 72 -14.64 -3.43 -36.70
C PRO A 72 -15.07 -2.08 -37.27
N VAL A 73 -14.17 -1.48 -38.03
CA VAL A 73 -14.51 -0.47 -39.04
C VAL A 73 -15.18 -1.25 -40.17
N ASP A 74 -16.51 -1.31 -40.15
CA ASP A 74 -17.25 -1.66 -41.36
C ASP A 74 -17.40 -0.39 -42.19
N GLU A 75 -16.61 -0.38 -43.27
CA GLU A 75 -16.72 0.56 -44.38
C GLU A 75 -18.13 0.57 -44.97
N GLU A 76 -18.64 1.78 -45.21
CA GLU A 76 -19.32 2.20 -46.44
C GLU A 76 -19.88 1.10 -47.37
N SER A 77 -21.21 1.04 -47.55
CA SER A 77 -21.88 0.97 -48.87
C SER A 77 -23.32 0.40 -48.80
N SER A 78 -24.20 1.00 -49.62
CA SER A 78 -25.52 0.50 -50.07
C SER A 78 -26.68 0.72 -49.09
N SER A 79 -27.61 1.64 -49.30
CA SER A 79 -28.45 1.81 -50.50
C SER A 79 -29.22 3.14 -50.34
N ALA A 80 -29.06 4.07 -51.30
CA ALA A 80 -30.01 4.40 -52.37
C ALA A 80 -31.26 5.15 -51.88
#